data_AF-J9F1J0-F1
#
_entry.id   AF-J9F1J0-F1
#
_cell.length_a   1.000
_cell.length_b   1.000
_cell.length_c   1.000
_cell.angle_alpha   90.00
_cell.angle_beta   90.00
_cell.angle_gamma   90.00
#
_symmetry.space_group_name_H-M   'P 1'
#
loop_
_entity.id
_entity.type
_entity.pdbx_description
1 polymer ?
#
loop_
_entity_poly.entity_id
_entity_poly.type
_entity_poly.pdbx_seq_one_letter_code
_entity_poly.pdbx_strand_id
1 'polypeptide(L)'
;TLNAKINIFYSTPSCYLRALKESHPKLPKKLDDFFPYASADHSYWTGFFTSRPTFKAFIRQSSALLQLVKQLQSTTMQMANTSVLRNAVALAQHHDAVTGTARENVTRDYKLRLSRGWDEAEAIINNVSMKLIPKVHGILPEKQIICRDINVTICNSTRFLLSILLLDVLLCSLSTAVYVKKKKSSNFENIINKKIYTVNFQINKVFYNGAQLKKSFSAPYELLIPANVPALGFTTFFLSNQTFVSFLLAIKMVEYAGHRSVQTENKKELEEVKTTYIELTFDGSGQLTSLKNRKTEKTIAFKQEFLVYKGMGFSNYKNQSSGAYIFRPNGTQAEKISNITTAQYIEGSLVNEARQIIAPWISQVIRLYRGKNLVEFEWTIGPIPKEIKNPITKEIITRYTADINSAGIFYTDSNGRQMMTRTRNRYPSFSYTNTEPIAGNYYPVSSRIYIRDSLNQLTVLTDRSHGGTSLNDGQIELMLHRRLFYDDNFGVGEALDELGDTGQGLVVRGRHWIIIESPENSSKHHRPLAFELYNSPLIMFAERKMAPWDYGRAFVAEYSALNRPLPLAINVLTMEMLAPKRIIIRFEHIFQSDDDKNLAQPIEFNLK
;
A
#
# COMPACT_ATOMS: atom_id res chain seq x y z
N THR A 1 -43.58 -34.65 30.66
CA THR A 1 -43.77 -33.33 31.28
C THR A 1 -42.42 -32.81 31.71
N LEU A 2 -41.98 -31.65 31.19
CA LEU A 2 -40.71 -31.03 31.62
C LEU A 2 -40.83 -30.61 33.09
N ASN A 3 -40.29 -31.43 33.99
CA ASN A 3 -40.32 -31.23 35.45
C ASN A 3 -39.21 -30.28 35.96
N ALA A 4 -38.66 -29.42 35.09
CA ALA A 4 -37.67 -28.40 35.46
C ALA A 4 -38.28 -26.99 35.30
N LYS A 5 -38.19 -26.16 36.35
CA LYS A 5 -38.65 -24.77 36.36
C LYS A 5 -37.74 -23.91 35.47
N ILE A 6 -38.11 -23.74 34.21
CA ILE A 6 -37.43 -22.80 33.30
C ILE A 6 -37.92 -21.38 33.61
N ASN A 7 -37.00 -20.42 33.76
CA ASN A 7 -37.31 -19.00 33.90
C ASN A 7 -36.90 -18.25 32.62
N ILE A 8 -37.81 -17.47 32.03
CA ILE A 8 -37.60 -16.73 30.78
C ILE A 8 -37.94 -15.26 31.04
N PHE A 9 -37.01 -14.35 30.72
CA PHE A 9 -37.19 -12.91 30.90
C PHE A 9 -36.38 -12.14 29.85
N TYR A 10 -36.78 -10.90 29.58
CA TYR A 10 -36.00 -9.99 28.73
C TYR A 10 -34.66 -9.67 29.37
N SER A 11 -33.61 -9.72 28.58
CA SER A 11 -32.23 -9.54 29.05
C SER A 11 -31.38 -8.85 28.00
N THR A 12 -30.11 -8.63 28.34
CA THR A 12 -29.10 -8.01 27.48
C THR A 12 -27.85 -8.89 27.45
N PRO A 13 -26.95 -8.72 26.45
CA PRO A 13 -25.67 -9.42 26.44
C PRO A 13 -24.84 -9.20 27.71
N SER A 14 -24.93 -8.01 28.33
CA SER A 14 -24.23 -7.71 29.59
C SER A 14 -24.81 -8.48 30.78
N CYS A 15 -26.14 -8.57 30.88
CA CYS A 15 -26.80 -9.38 31.89
C CYS A 15 -26.50 -10.87 31.73
N TYR A 16 -26.50 -11.38 30.50
CA TYR A 16 -26.10 -12.75 30.19
C TYR A 16 -24.65 -13.03 30.60
N LEU A 17 -23.71 -12.16 30.23
CA LEU A 17 -22.30 -12.32 30.61
C LEU A 17 -22.09 -12.27 32.12
N ARG A 18 -22.83 -11.42 32.84
CA ARG A 18 -22.82 -11.38 34.30
C ARG A 18 -23.26 -12.71 34.89
N ALA A 19 -24.43 -13.22 34.47
CA ALA A 19 -24.94 -14.51 34.93
C ALA A 19 -24.00 -15.68 34.58
N LEU A 20 -23.35 -15.62 33.41
CA LEU A 20 -22.35 -16.62 33.00
C LEU A 20 -21.12 -16.57 33.92
N LYS A 21 -20.60 -15.38 34.25
CA LYS A 21 -19.45 -15.25 35.16
C LYS A 21 -19.78 -15.67 36.59
N GLU A 22 -20.99 -15.38 37.06
CA GLU A 22 -21.47 -15.79 38.38
C GLU A 22 -21.62 -17.32 38.48
N SER A 23 -22.13 -17.96 37.42
CA SER A 23 -22.28 -19.42 37.37
C SER A 23 -20.99 -20.18 37.02
N HIS A 24 -20.11 -19.56 36.22
CA HIS A 24 -18.87 -20.14 35.72
C HIS A 24 -17.73 -19.11 35.88
N PRO A 25 -17.10 -19.02 37.07
CA PRO A 25 -16.08 -18.00 37.35
C PRO A 25 -14.79 -18.19 36.55
N LYS A 26 -14.58 -19.35 35.93
CA LYS A 26 -13.46 -19.65 35.04
C LYS A 26 -13.98 -20.06 33.67
N LEU A 27 -13.59 -19.32 32.65
CA LEU A 27 -13.92 -19.59 31.24
C LEU A 27 -12.67 -20.11 30.50
N PRO A 28 -12.84 -20.96 29.47
CA PRO A 28 -11.72 -21.43 28.65
C PRO A 28 -11.02 -20.28 27.93
N LYS A 29 -9.71 -20.42 27.71
CA LYS A 29 -8.89 -19.44 26.96
C LYS A 29 -8.82 -19.84 25.48
N LYS A 30 -8.92 -18.85 24.59
CA LYS A 30 -8.67 -18.95 23.14
C LYS A 30 -7.60 -17.90 22.80
N LEU A 31 -6.55 -18.29 22.09
CA LEU A 31 -5.36 -17.44 21.87
C LEU A 31 -5.10 -17.12 20.38
N ASP A 32 -5.59 -17.96 19.48
CA ASP A 32 -5.62 -17.79 18.03
C ASP A 32 -6.87 -17.01 17.57
N ASP A 33 -6.98 -16.72 16.27
CA ASP A 33 -8.13 -16.01 15.69
C ASP A 33 -9.20 -16.98 15.16
N PHE A 34 -10.18 -16.42 14.43
CA PHE A 34 -11.31 -17.14 13.83
C PHE A 34 -11.25 -17.09 12.30
N PHE A 35 -10.04 -17.07 11.72
CA PHE A 35 -9.85 -17.07 10.28
C PHE A 35 -9.23 -18.36 9.74
N PRO A 36 -9.51 -18.68 8.46
CA PRO A 36 -10.63 -18.16 7.67
C PRO A 36 -11.99 -18.70 8.14
N TYR A 37 -13.05 -17.96 7.83
CA TYR A 37 -14.43 -18.39 8.08
C TYR A 37 -14.95 -19.21 6.90
N ALA A 38 -15.64 -20.31 7.19
CA ALA A 38 -16.44 -21.07 6.24
C ALA A 38 -17.83 -21.33 6.83
N SER A 39 -18.87 -21.05 6.06
CA SER A 39 -20.27 -21.29 6.49
C SER A 39 -20.76 -22.70 6.16
N ALA A 40 -20.13 -23.37 5.21
CA ALA A 40 -20.41 -24.72 4.75
C ALA A 40 -19.20 -25.25 3.97
N ASP A 41 -19.24 -26.53 3.61
CA ASP A 41 -18.31 -27.12 2.65
C ASP A 41 -18.29 -26.27 1.36
N HIS A 42 -17.10 -26.06 0.82
CA HIS A 42 -16.88 -25.26 -0.40
C HIS A 42 -17.24 -23.77 -0.32
N SER A 43 -17.56 -23.24 0.86
CA SER A 43 -17.96 -21.84 1.08
C SER A 43 -16.99 -21.13 2.03
N TYR A 44 -15.70 -21.07 1.67
CA TYR A 44 -14.72 -20.26 2.40
C TYR A 44 -14.82 -18.78 2.02
N TRP A 45 -15.01 -17.93 3.03
CA TRP A 45 -15.18 -16.48 2.90
C TRP A 45 -13.81 -15.81 2.86
N THR A 46 -13.01 -16.18 1.87
CA THR A 46 -11.63 -15.66 1.71
C THR A 46 -11.47 -14.79 0.46
N GLY A 47 -12.51 -14.70 -0.38
CA GLY A 47 -12.53 -13.82 -1.54
C GLY A 47 -12.61 -12.34 -1.18
N PHE A 48 -13.37 -11.99 -0.13
CA PHE A 48 -13.50 -10.60 0.33
C PHE A 48 -12.21 -9.99 0.89
N PHE A 49 -11.20 -10.81 1.17
CA PHE A 49 -9.88 -10.29 1.51
C PHE A 49 -9.30 -9.44 0.36
N THR A 50 -9.72 -9.69 -0.88
CA THR A 50 -9.26 -8.97 -2.08
C THR A 50 -10.37 -8.21 -2.83
N SER A 51 -11.65 -8.58 -2.70
CA SER A 51 -12.76 -7.94 -3.42
C SER A 51 -12.73 -6.40 -3.38
N ARG A 52 -12.87 -5.74 -4.54
CA ARG A 52 -12.79 -4.27 -4.68
C ARG A 52 -11.44 -3.68 -4.23
N PRO A 53 -10.30 -4.13 -4.80
CA PRO A 53 -8.96 -3.74 -4.33
C PRO A 53 -8.67 -2.24 -4.51
N THR A 54 -9.31 -1.55 -5.46
CA THR A 54 -9.17 -0.08 -5.59
C THR A 54 -9.81 0.65 -4.42
N PHE A 55 -10.96 0.16 -3.95
CA PHE A 55 -11.66 0.76 -2.82
C PHE A 55 -10.91 0.52 -1.51
N LYS A 56 -10.37 -0.70 -1.30
CA LYS A 56 -9.50 -1.01 -0.16
C LYS A 56 -8.29 -0.07 -0.06
N ALA A 57 -7.66 0.26 -1.18
CA ALA A 57 -6.58 1.25 -1.22
C ALA A 57 -7.05 2.67 -0.92
N PHE A 58 -8.22 3.07 -1.43
CA PHE A 58 -8.76 4.39 -1.16
C PHE A 58 -9.12 4.57 0.32
N ILE A 59 -9.61 3.53 0.98
CA ILE A 59 -9.83 3.51 2.44
C ILE A 59 -8.50 3.71 3.18
N ARG A 60 -7.46 2.96 2.80
CA ARG A 60 -6.11 3.07 3.39
C ARG A 60 -5.56 4.49 3.28
N GLN A 61 -5.59 5.08 2.08
CA GLN A 61 -5.13 6.46 1.84
C GLN A 61 -5.97 7.49 2.61
N SER A 62 -7.29 7.32 2.66
CA SER A 62 -8.18 8.22 3.40
C SER A 62 -7.94 8.15 4.92
N SER A 63 -7.60 6.97 5.43
CA SER A 63 -7.22 6.80 6.83
C SER A 63 -5.90 7.52 7.16
N ALA A 64 -4.88 7.40 6.30
CA ALA A 64 -3.62 8.14 6.44
C ALA A 64 -3.85 9.66 6.37
N LEU A 65 -4.66 10.13 5.42
CA LEU A 65 -5.02 11.55 5.29
C LEU A 65 -5.75 12.08 6.54
N LEU A 66 -6.65 11.27 7.13
CA LEU A 66 -7.33 11.66 8.38
C LEU A 66 -6.34 11.82 9.53
N GLN A 67 -5.36 10.92 9.67
CA GLN A 67 -4.31 11.06 10.69
C GLN A 67 -3.46 12.30 10.44
N LEU A 68 -3.11 12.57 9.18
CA LEU A 68 -2.37 13.77 8.77
C LEU A 68 -3.06 15.05 9.21
N VAL A 69 -4.34 15.18 8.88
CA VAL A 69 -5.11 16.39 9.23
C VAL A 69 -5.22 16.56 10.74
N LYS A 70 -5.52 15.48 11.49
CA LYS A 70 -5.61 15.54 12.96
C LYS A 70 -4.30 15.96 13.61
N GLN A 71 -3.19 15.44 13.09
CA GLN A 71 -1.84 15.78 13.53
C GLN A 71 -1.50 17.24 13.28
N LEU A 72 -1.71 17.74 12.04
CA LEU A 72 -1.47 19.15 11.68
C LEU A 72 -2.31 20.12 12.51
N GLN A 73 -3.56 19.78 12.79
CA GLN A 73 -4.42 20.58 13.68
C GLN A 73 -3.86 20.60 15.10
N SER A 74 -3.38 19.46 15.59
CA SER A 74 -2.84 19.33 16.94
C SER A 74 -1.51 20.09 17.11
N THR A 75 -0.61 20.04 16.12
CA THR A 75 0.66 20.78 16.15
C THR A 75 0.45 22.29 16.11
N THR A 76 -0.55 22.75 15.38
CA THR A 76 -0.87 24.18 15.28
C THR A 76 -1.89 24.66 16.30
N MET A 77 -2.42 23.76 17.13
CA MET A 77 -3.52 24.01 18.07
C MET A 77 -4.72 24.69 17.40
N GLN A 78 -5.01 24.29 16.16
CA GLN A 78 -6.07 24.86 15.34
C GLN A 78 -7.18 23.83 15.13
N MET A 79 -8.20 23.90 15.98
CA MET A 79 -9.35 23.00 15.88
C MET A 79 -10.19 23.38 14.67
N ALA A 80 -10.38 22.44 13.75
CA ALA A 80 -11.35 22.54 12.66
C ALA A 80 -12.19 21.27 12.61
N ASN A 81 -13.39 21.39 12.05
CA ASN A 81 -14.29 20.25 11.91
C ASN A 81 -13.70 19.26 10.88
N THR A 82 -13.52 18.00 11.31
CA THR A 82 -13.08 16.87 10.47
C THR A 82 -14.19 15.83 10.31
N SER A 83 -15.43 16.20 10.59
CA SER A 83 -16.56 15.26 10.64
C SER A 83 -16.83 14.58 9.30
N VAL A 84 -16.62 15.26 8.16
CA VAL A 84 -16.92 14.65 6.85
C VAL A 84 -15.95 13.51 6.57
N LEU A 85 -14.64 13.76 6.67
CA LEU A 85 -13.64 12.72 6.47
C LEU A 85 -13.68 11.66 7.58
N ARG A 86 -13.81 12.06 8.85
CA ARG A 86 -13.86 11.14 9.99
C ARG A 86 -15.03 10.16 9.86
N ASN A 87 -16.23 10.66 9.56
CA ASN A 87 -17.42 9.83 9.41
C ASN A 87 -17.33 8.93 8.17
N ALA A 88 -16.77 9.43 7.06
CA ALA A 88 -16.59 8.63 5.86
C ALA A 88 -15.58 7.48 6.07
N VAL A 89 -14.44 7.75 6.72
CA VAL A 89 -13.45 6.73 7.06
C VAL A 89 -14.03 5.69 8.04
N ALA A 90 -14.79 6.15 9.04
CA ALA A 90 -15.44 5.26 10.00
C ALA A 90 -16.51 4.37 9.34
N LEU A 91 -17.39 4.95 8.52
CA LEU A 91 -18.40 4.20 7.77
C LEU A 91 -17.76 3.19 6.80
N ALA A 92 -16.63 3.55 6.19
CA ALA A 92 -15.91 2.66 5.30
C ALA A 92 -15.30 1.44 6.02
N GLN A 93 -15.23 1.42 7.36
CA GLN A 93 -14.85 0.22 8.13
C GLN A 93 -16.00 -0.77 8.32
N HIS A 94 -17.22 -0.42 7.89
CA HIS A 94 -18.37 -1.35 7.89
C HIS A 94 -18.00 -2.65 7.17
N HIS A 95 -18.53 -3.77 7.67
CA HIS A 95 -18.18 -5.12 7.20
C HIS A 95 -18.70 -5.46 5.81
N ASP A 96 -19.46 -4.58 5.16
CA ASP A 96 -19.76 -4.63 3.71
C ASP A 96 -19.05 -3.55 2.90
N ALA A 97 -18.40 -2.60 3.57
CA ALA A 97 -17.63 -1.55 2.93
C ALA A 97 -16.19 -2.04 2.70
N VAL A 98 -15.37 -2.14 3.76
CA VAL A 98 -13.94 -2.47 3.63
C VAL A 98 -13.70 -3.85 3.02
N THR A 99 -14.62 -4.78 3.22
CA THR A 99 -14.62 -6.14 2.64
C THR A 99 -14.88 -6.14 1.14
N GLY A 100 -15.50 -5.07 0.62
CA GLY A 100 -15.90 -4.97 -0.77
C GLY A 100 -17.14 -5.79 -1.12
N THR A 101 -17.99 -6.07 -0.13
CA THR A 101 -19.17 -6.94 -0.26
C THR A 101 -20.49 -6.17 -0.28
N ALA A 102 -20.48 -4.86 -0.49
CA ALA A 102 -21.67 -4.11 -0.83
C ALA A 102 -21.94 -4.15 -2.35
N ARG A 103 -23.20 -3.84 -2.73
CA ARG A 103 -23.58 -3.58 -4.12
C ARG A 103 -22.75 -2.45 -4.74
N GLU A 104 -22.66 -2.43 -6.06
CA GLU A 104 -21.86 -1.45 -6.79
C GLU A 104 -22.30 0.01 -6.51
N ASN A 105 -23.61 0.27 -6.45
CA ASN A 105 -24.13 1.60 -6.15
C ASN A 105 -23.79 2.08 -4.72
N VAL A 106 -23.85 1.19 -3.73
CA VAL A 106 -23.46 1.46 -2.34
C VAL A 106 -21.96 1.68 -2.25
N THR A 107 -21.16 0.88 -2.94
CA THR A 107 -19.70 1.09 -3.05
C THR A 107 -19.37 2.46 -3.63
N ARG A 108 -20.12 2.91 -4.66
CA ARG A 108 -19.98 4.26 -5.24
C ARG A 108 -20.34 5.36 -4.23
N ASP A 109 -21.36 5.16 -3.39
CA ASP A 109 -21.68 6.09 -2.31
C ASP A 109 -20.53 6.17 -1.27
N TYR A 110 -19.96 5.04 -0.86
CA TYR A 110 -18.78 5.07 0.02
C TYR A 110 -17.60 5.83 -0.60
N LYS A 111 -17.29 5.58 -1.87
CA LYS A 111 -16.24 6.30 -2.62
C LYS A 111 -16.56 7.80 -2.70
N LEU A 112 -17.81 8.19 -2.95
CA LEU A 112 -18.24 9.59 -2.98
C LEU A 112 -18.05 10.28 -1.62
N ARG A 113 -18.41 9.61 -0.52
CA ARG A 113 -18.24 10.16 0.84
C ARG A 113 -16.78 10.37 1.19
N LEU A 114 -15.91 9.39 0.88
CA LEU A 114 -14.46 9.55 1.06
C LEU A 114 -13.92 10.70 0.20
N SER A 115 -14.36 10.80 -1.06
CA SER A 115 -13.99 11.88 -1.98
C SER A 115 -14.34 13.27 -1.43
N ARG A 116 -15.53 13.43 -0.83
CA ARG A 116 -15.92 14.66 -0.12
C ARG A 116 -15.08 14.92 1.14
N GLY A 117 -14.70 13.86 1.86
CA GLY A 117 -13.77 13.97 2.98
C GLY A 117 -12.39 14.48 2.56
N TRP A 118 -11.91 14.13 1.36
CA TRP A 118 -10.67 14.68 0.83
C TRP A 118 -10.78 16.18 0.49
N ASP A 119 -11.96 16.66 0.07
CA ASP A 119 -12.19 18.10 -0.14
C ASP A 119 -12.09 18.86 1.21
N GLU A 120 -12.69 18.32 2.27
CA GLU A 120 -12.59 18.85 3.64
C GLU A 120 -11.12 18.87 4.11
N ALA A 121 -10.38 17.78 3.90
CA ALA A 121 -8.98 17.69 4.28
C ALA A 121 -8.09 18.70 3.56
N GLU A 122 -8.26 18.88 2.25
CA GLU A 122 -7.52 19.89 1.49
C GLU A 122 -7.76 21.29 2.04
N ALA A 123 -9.02 21.62 2.36
CA ALA A 123 -9.38 22.91 2.95
C ALA A 123 -8.72 23.10 4.33
N ILE A 124 -8.70 22.07 5.18
CA ILE A 124 -8.06 22.14 6.50
C ILE A 124 -6.55 22.32 6.37
N ILE A 125 -5.88 21.56 5.48
CA ILE A 125 -4.43 21.68 5.27
C ILE A 125 -4.07 23.10 4.80
N ASN A 126 -4.87 23.68 3.90
CA ASN A 126 -4.66 25.06 3.46
C ASN A 126 -4.86 26.06 4.62
N ASN A 127 -5.87 25.85 5.47
CA ASN A 127 -6.11 26.72 6.62
C ASN A 127 -4.96 26.65 7.65
N VAL A 128 -4.51 25.44 7.97
CA VAL A 128 -3.34 25.24 8.84
C VAL A 128 -2.08 25.87 8.23
N SER A 129 -1.89 25.70 6.92
CA SER A 129 -0.78 26.31 6.17
C SER A 129 -0.74 27.83 6.30
N MET A 130 -1.88 28.53 6.35
CA MET A 130 -1.92 30.00 6.54
C MET A 130 -1.34 30.44 7.88
N LYS A 131 -1.35 29.58 8.90
CA LYS A 131 -0.74 29.87 10.20
C LYS A 131 0.72 29.40 10.29
N LEU A 132 1.01 28.25 9.68
CA LEU A 132 2.28 27.55 9.86
C LEU A 132 3.39 28.07 8.94
N ILE A 133 3.02 28.50 7.73
CA ILE A 133 3.98 28.82 6.67
C ILE A 133 4.45 30.29 6.70
N PRO A 134 3.60 31.32 6.92
CA PRO A 134 4.03 32.72 6.90
C PRO A 134 5.05 33.10 7.97
N LYS A 135 6.13 33.77 7.55
CA LYS A 135 7.07 34.49 8.43
C LYS A 135 6.74 35.98 8.53
N VAL A 136 6.09 36.52 7.50
CA VAL A 136 5.75 37.94 7.38
C VAL A 136 4.23 38.09 7.51
N HIS A 137 3.81 38.99 8.39
CA HIS A 137 2.39 39.28 8.61
C HIS A 137 1.75 39.87 7.34
N GLY A 138 0.52 39.43 7.02
CA GLY A 138 -0.24 39.92 5.86
C GLY A 138 0.11 39.26 4.51
N ILE A 139 1.12 38.39 4.44
CA ILE A 139 1.44 37.63 3.21
C ILE A 139 0.90 36.21 3.33
N LEU A 140 0.07 35.80 2.37
CA LEU A 140 -0.58 34.48 2.35
C LEU A 140 0.18 33.48 1.46
N PRO A 141 0.34 32.22 1.90
CA PRO A 141 0.96 31.18 1.10
C PRO A 141 0.07 30.79 -0.09
N GLU A 142 0.69 30.17 -1.09
CA GLU A 142 -0.02 29.66 -2.27
C GLU A 142 -0.98 28.54 -1.88
N LYS A 143 -2.15 28.50 -2.51
CA LYS A 143 -3.16 27.46 -2.27
C LYS A 143 -2.61 26.11 -2.72
N GLN A 144 -2.50 25.17 -1.78
CA GLN A 144 -2.08 23.80 -1.99
C GLN A 144 -3.24 22.95 -2.50
N ILE A 145 -2.98 22.08 -3.47
CA ILE A 145 -3.95 21.22 -4.14
C ILE A 145 -3.48 19.77 -4.06
N ILE A 146 -4.40 18.88 -3.71
CA ILE A 146 -4.19 17.42 -3.74
C ILE A 146 -4.54 16.90 -5.13
N CYS A 147 -3.56 16.37 -5.85
CA CYS A 147 -3.80 15.72 -7.14
C CYS A 147 -4.24 14.27 -6.98
N ARG A 148 -5.54 14.02 -7.12
CA ARG A 148 -6.17 12.70 -6.91
C ARG A 148 -5.78 11.65 -7.94
N ASP A 149 -5.44 12.06 -9.15
CA ASP A 149 -5.12 11.17 -10.27
C ASP A 149 -3.60 11.06 -10.53
N ILE A 150 -2.76 11.29 -9.52
CA ILE A 150 -1.30 11.24 -9.68
C ILE A 150 -0.79 9.84 -10.07
N ASN A 151 -1.48 8.77 -9.67
CA ASN A 151 -1.15 7.38 -10.00
C ASN A 151 -1.35 7.04 -11.50
N VAL A 152 -2.33 7.67 -12.15
CA VAL A 152 -2.53 7.68 -13.61
C VAL A 152 -1.92 8.94 -14.24
N THR A 153 -1.14 9.65 -13.42
CA THR A 153 -0.20 10.68 -13.81
C THR A 153 -0.91 11.86 -14.51
N ILE A 154 -1.98 12.31 -13.86
CA ILE A 154 -2.78 13.49 -14.18
C ILE A 154 -2.80 14.40 -12.96
N CYS A 155 -2.51 15.68 -13.16
CA CYS A 155 -2.53 16.71 -12.12
C CYS A 155 -2.69 18.07 -12.79
N ASN A 156 -3.80 18.77 -12.53
CA ASN A 156 -4.12 20.01 -13.26
C ASN A 156 -3.19 21.18 -12.92
N SER A 157 -2.55 21.16 -11.74
CA SER A 157 -1.62 22.19 -11.28
C SER A 157 -0.24 22.15 -11.96
N THR A 158 0.10 21.10 -12.72
CA THR A 158 1.44 20.95 -13.34
C THR A 158 1.66 21.78 -14.61
N ARG A 159 0.78 22.73 -14.92
CA ARG A 159 0.85 23.50 -16.19
C ARG A 159 1.83 24.67 -16.15
N PHE A 160 2.13 25.24 -14.97
CA PHE A 160 3.04 26.38 -14.78
C PHE A 160 3.96 26.18 -13.55
N LEU A 161 4.80 27.16 -13.21
CA LEU A 161 5.76 27.13 -12.09
C LEU A 161 5.15 26.45 -10.85
N LEU A 162 5.84 25.45 -10.28
CA LEU A 162 5.24 24.54 -9.29
C LEU A 162 6.01 24.60 -7.96
N SER A 163 5.28 24.72 -6.86
CA SER A 163 5.75 24.37 -5.52
C SER A 163 5.14 23.02 -5.13
N ILE A 164 5.99 22.12 -4.62
CA ILE A 164 5.59 20.79 -4.16
C ILE A 164 5.78 20.75 -2.65
N LEU A 165 4.70 20.57 -1.90
CA LEU A 165 4.73 20.42 -0.46
C LEU A 165 4.56 18.94 -0.13
N LEU A 166 5.56 18.36 0.53
CA LEU A 166 5.51 16.99 1.04
C LEU A 166 5.23 17.03 2.52
N LEU A 167 4.12 16.44 2.93
CA LEU A 167 3.76 16.34 4.34
C LEU A 167 3.97 14.91 4.81
N ASP A 168 4.75 14.76 5.87
CA ASP A 168 4.97 13.49 6.55
C ASP A 168 4.36 13.53 7.95
N VAL A 169 3.66 12.45 8.26
CA VAL A 169 2.95 12.20 9.51
C VAL A 169 3.67 11.20 10.39
N LEU A 170 4.73 10.60 9.85
CA LEU A 170 5.65 9.79 10.60
C LEU A 170 6.42 10.70 11.55
N LEU A 171 6.68 10.18 12.75
CA LEU A 171 7.48 10.88 13.74
C LEU A 171 8.96 10.57 13.58
N CYS A 172 9.33 10.02 12.42
CA CYS A 172 10.70 9.81 12.01
C CYS A 172 10.93 10.56 10.70
N SER A 173 12.16 10.98 10.44
CA SER A 173 12.51 11.60 9.17
C SER A 173 12.43 10.57 8.05
N LEU A 174 11.74 10.90 6.96
CA LEU A 174 11.62 10.03 5.81
C LEU A 174 12.47 10.54 4.65
N SER A 175 13.45 9.72 4.24
CA SER A 175 14.14 9.87 2.96
C SER A 175 13.50 8.97 1.90
N THR A 176 12.86 9.53 0.88
CA THR A 176 12.20 8.75 -0.19
C THR A 176 12.23 9.45 -1.54
N ALA A 177 12.03 8.68 -2.62
CA ALA A 177 11.86 9.24 -3.97
C ALA A 177 10.39 9.62 -4.20
N VAL A 178 10.16 10.84 -4.67
CA VAL A 178 8.82 11.39 -4.90
C VAL A 178 8.55 11.52 -6.38
N TYR A 179 7.42 10.98 -6.82
CA TYR A 179 6.99 10.98 -8.21
C TYR A 179 6.15 12.21 -8.53
N VAL A 180 6.67 13.08 -9.40
CA VAL A 180 5.94 14.24 -9.95
C VAL A 180 5.97 14.19 -11.47
N LYS A 181 5.07 14.89 -12.16
CA LYS A 181 4.93 14.77 -13.60
C LYS A 181 5.19 16.06 -14.35
N LYS A 182 6.04 16.04 -15.40
CA LYS A 182 6.31 17.22 -16.25
C LYS A 182 6.51 16.90 -17.73
N LYS A 183 6.31 17.91 -18.60
CA LYS A 183 6.44 17.84 -20.07
C LYS A 183 7.83 18.15 -20.66
N LYS A 184 8.77 18.85 -19.98
CA LYS A 184 10.16 19.09 -20.46
C LYS A 184 11.08 19.75 -19.40
N SER A 185 12.39 19.77 -19.69
CA SER A 185 13.54 20.14 -18.84
C SER A 185 13.36 21.35 -17.92
N SER A 186 13.80 21.19 -16.68
CA SER A 186 13.75 22.22 -15.64
C SER A 186 14.66 21.85 -14.49
N ASN A 187 15.16 22.85 -13.77
CA ASN A 187 15.97 22.64 -12.58
C ASN A 187 15.04 22.50 -11.35
N PHE A 188 15.48 21.73 -10.36
CA PHE A 188 14.81 21.58 -9.07
C PHE A 188 15.67 22.20 -7.98
N GLU A 189 15.02 23.04 -7.18
CA GLU A 189 15.61 23.75 -6.07
C GLU A 189 14.80 23.44 -4.82
N ASN A 190 15.46 23.21 -3.68
CA ASN A 190 14.81 23.23 -2.38
C ASN A 190 15.51 24.25 -1.48
N ILE A 191 14.84 24.63 -0.40
CA ILE A 191 15.38 25.58 0.56
C ILE A 191 15.53 24.84 1.88
N ILE A 192 16.78 24.67 2.31
CA ILE A 192 17.12 24.09 3.62
C ILE A 192 17.89 25.17 4.38
N ASN A 193 17.54 25.45 5.64
CA ASN A 193 18.27 26.40 6.49
C ASN A 193 18.56 27.77 5.82
N LYS A 194 17.58 28.34 5.10
CA LYS A 194 17.69 29.63 4.38
C LYS A 194 18.71 29.64 3.23
N LYS A 195 19.21 28.48 2.79
CA LYS A 195 20.05 28.32 1.60
C LYS A 195 19.28 27.57 0.53
N ILE A 196 19.45 27.98 -0.72
CA ILE A 196 18.92 27.25 -1.88
C ILE A 196 19.91 26.16 -2.23
N TYR A 197 19.43 24.92 -2.32
CA TYR A 197 20.20 23.80 -2.83
C TYR A 197 19.55 23.28 -4.10
N THR A 198 20.38 22.98 -5.10
CA THR A 198 19.95 22.20 -6.26
C THR A 198 19.76 20.76 -5.83
N VAL A 199 18.61 20.17 -6.13
CA VAL A 199 18.30 18.78 -5.79
C VAL A 199 18.56 17.92 -7.02
N ASN A 200 19.33 16.83 -6.86
CA ASN A 200 19.47 15.83 -7.93
C ASN A 200 18.11 15.16 -8.16
N PHE A 201 17.69 15.02 -9.40
CA PHE A 201 16.43 14.37 -9.75
C PHE A 201 16.63 13.44 -10.95
N GLN A 202 15.76 12.44 -11.09
CA GLN A 202 15.75 11.51 -12.21
C GLN A 202 14.44 11.63 -12.97
N ILE A 203 14.48 11.63 -14.31
CA ILE A 203 13.28 11.63 -15.15
C ILE A 203 13.20 10.30 -15.88
N ASN A 204 12.07 9.62 -15.69
CA ASN A 204 11.75 8.39 -16.40
C ASN A 204 10.57 8.64 -17.35
N LYS A 205 10.55 7.97 -18.52
CA LYS A 205 9.34 7.90 -19.34
C LYS A 205 8.29 7.08 -18.59
N VAL A 206 7.04 7.55 -18.54
CA VAL A 206 5.97 6.77 -17.88
C VAL A 206 5.77 5.45 -18.62
N PHE A 207 5.70 4.37 -17.86
CA PHE A 207 5.43 3.05 -18.40
C PHE A 207 3.92 2.76 -18.43
N TYR A 208 3.41 2.53 -19.63
CA TYR A 208 2.07 2.02 -19.86
C TYR A 208 2.14 0.83 -20.80
N ASN A 209 1.34 -0.18 -20.51
CA ASN A 209 1.03 -1.23 -21.45
C ASN A 209 -0.29 -0.87 -22.15
N GLY A 210 -0.19 -0.46 -23.41
CA GLY A 210 -1.32 0.02 -24.20
C GLY A 210 -2.10 1.15 -23.54
N ALA A 211 -3.42 0.97 -23.41
CA ALA A 211 -4.35 1.95 -22.86
C ALA A 211 -4.75 1.69 -21.39
N GLN A 212 -4.16 0.71 -20.69
CA GLN A 212 -4.60 0.26 -19.34
C GLN A 212 -4.93 1.42 -18.38
N LEU A 213 -4.09 2.46 -18.34
CA LEU A 213 -4.28 3.64 -17.48
C LEU A 213 -3.97 4.97 -18.17
N LYS A 214 -3.64 4.94 -19.46
CA LYS A 214 -3.22 6.12 -20.20
C LYS A 214 -4.46 6.92 -20.62
N LYS A 215 -4.60 8.14 -20.11
CA LYS A 215 -5.68 9.07 -20.48
C LYS A 215 -5.14 10.19 -21.38
N SER A 216 -6.02 10.92 -22.05
CA SER A 216 -5.66 12.01 -22.98
C SER A 216 -4.78 13.10 -22.34
N PHE A 217 -4.97 13.36 -21.04
CA PHE A 217 -4.20 14.36 -20.29
C PHE A 217 -3.04 13.77 -19.47
N SER A 218 -2.80 12.46 -19.56
CA SER A 218 -1.62 11.85 -18.93
C SER A 218 -0.38 12.40 -19.62
N ALA A 219 0.49 13.12 -18.90
CA ALA A 219 1.79 13.51 -19.43
C ALA A 219 2.73 12.31 -19.81
N PRO A 220 3.92 12.56 -20.38
CA PRO A 220 4.75 11.47 -20.89
C PRO A 220 5.86 10.97 -19.93
N TYR A 221 6.20 11.74 -18.90
CA TYR A 221 7.34 11.46 -18.01
C TYR A 221 6.95 11.54 -16.55
N GLU A 222 7.55 10.69 -15.72
CA GLU A 222 7.57 10.80 -14.27
C GLU A 222 8.95 11.33 -13.82
N LEU A 223 8.96 12.03 -12.71
CA LEU A 223 10.12 12.66 -12.13
C LEU A 223 10.26 12.11 -10.71
N LEU A 224 11.45 11.68 -10.36
CA LEU A 224 11.82 11.22 -9.04
C LEU A 224 12.70 12.26 -8.36
N ILE A 225 12.30 12.68 -7.16
CA ILE A 225 13.04 13.63 -6.33
C ILE A 225 13.38 12.95 -5.00
N PRO A 226 14.65 12.92 -4.56
CA PRO A 226 14.99 12.49 -3.22
C PRO A 226 14.51 13.56 -2.24
N ALA A 227 13.59 13.19 -1.38
CA ALA A 227 13.02 14.05 -0.37
C ALA A 227 13.38 13.54 1.01
N ASN A 228 13.92 14.41 1.86
CA ASN A 228 14.06 14.18 3.29
C ASN A 228 13.02 15.04 4.00
N VAL A 229 11.93 14.43 4.46
CA VAL A 229 10.84 15.14 5.14
C VAL A 229 11.04 15.01 6.66
N PRO A 230 11.09 16.13 7.42
CA PRO A 230 11.18 16.08 8.86
C PRO A 230 9.97 15.40 9.50
N ALA A 231 10.20 14.82 10.68
CA ALA A 231 9.17 14.17 11.47
C ALA A 231 8.01 15.12 11.81
N LEU A 232 6.77 14.68 11.57
CA LEU A 232 5.55 15.47 11.80
C LEU A 232 5.67 16.88 11.17
N GLY A 233 5.99 16.88 9.88
CA GLY A 233 6.60 18.03 9.24
C GLY A 233 6.32 18.11 7.75
N PHE A 234 6.96 19.09 7.12
CA PHE A 234 6.91 19.24 5.68
C PHE A 234 8.21 19.77 5.09
N THR A 235 8.38 19.53 3.78
CA THR A 235 9.43 20.13 2.95
C THR A 235 8.84 20.64 1.64
N THR A 236 9.24 21.85 1.24
CA THR A 236 8.81 22.50 0.00
C THR A 236 9.91 22.43 -1.06
N PHE A 237 9.56 21.91 -2.24
CA PHE A 237 10.42 21.89 -3.44
C PHE A 237 9.89 22.87 -4.48
N PHE A 238 10.81 23.51 -5.19
CA PHE A 238 10.51 24.48 -6.24
C PHE A 238 11.00 23.96 -7.58
N LEU A 239 10.13 24.10 -8.57
CA LEU A 239 10.41 23.73 -9.93
C LEU A 239 10.61 24.99 -10.79
N SER A 240 11.80 25.16 -11.39
CA SER A 240 12.15 26.33 -12.21
C SER A 240 12.39 25.96 -13.68
N ASN A 241 11.79 26.69 -14.62
CA ASN A 241 12.19 26.60 -16.03
C ASN A 241 13.52 27.35 -16.22
N GLN A 242 14.43 26.77 -17.03
CA GLN A 242 15.87 27.11 -17.13
C GLN A 242 16.24 28.53 -17.59
N THR A 243 15.34 29.51 -17.64
CA THR A 243 15.66 30.84 -18.18
C THR A 243 16.38 31.78 -17.21
N PHE A 244 16.56 31.43 -15.93
CA PHE A 244 17.21 32.28 -14.93
C PHE A 244 18.14 31.48 -14.00
N VAL A 245 19.30 31.04 -14.49
CA VAL A 245 20.44 30.73 -13.60
C VAL A 245 21.67 31.40 -14.16
N SER A 246 22.28 32.24 -13.32
CA SER A 246 23.47 33.04 -13.62
C SER A 246 24.69 32.15 -13.88
N PHE A 247 25.61 32.70 -14.68
CA PHE A 247 26.84 32.14 -15.22
C PHE A 247 27.89 31.60 -14.22
N LEU A 248 27.59 31.38 -12.94
CA LEU A 248 28.63 31.24 -11.90
C LEU A 248 28.66 29.95 -11.07
N LEU A 249 27.80 28.95 -11.29
CA LEU A 249 27.92 27.65 -10.59
C LEU A 249 27.77 26.47 -11.55
N ALA A 250 28.87 25.76 -11.75
CA ALA A 250 29.04 24.64 -12.66
C ALA A 250 28.29 23.35 -12.22
N ILE A 251 27.51 22.80 -13.16
CA ILE A 251 27.44 21.39 -13.60
C ILE A 251 26.95 20.29 -12.60
N LYS A 252 25.76 19.73 -12.86
CA LYS A 252 25.50 18.31 -13.31
C LYS A 252 23.99 18.12 -13.60
N MET A 253 23.63 18.06 -14.89
CA MET A 253 23.19 16.88 -15.67
C MET A 253 21.77 16.38 -15.33
N VAL A 254 20.78 16.85 -16.12
CA VAL A 254 19.52 16.14 -16.29
C VAL A 254 19.87 14.75 -16.82
N GLU A 255 19.77 13.73 -15.98
CA GLU A 255 19.97 12.35 -16.41
C GLU A 255 18.63 11.83 -16.92
N TYR A 256 18.48 11.83 -18.26
CA TYR A 256 17.51 10.94 -18.88
C TYR A 256 18.04 9.53 -18.64
N ALA A 257 17.30 8.75 -17.87
CA ALA A 257 17.70 7.40 -17.57
C ALA A 257 17.94 6.64 -18.89
N GLY A 258 19.10 5.99 -19.01
CA GLY A 258 19.45 5.23 -20.19
C GLY A 258 18.42 4.12 -20.40
N HIS A 259 17.90 3.98 -21.62
CA HIS A 259 16.94 2.95 -21.95
C HIS A 259 17.63 1.82 -22.72
N ARG A 260 17.53 0.60 -22.20
CA ARG A 260 17.83 -0.62 -22.96
C ARG A 260 16.55 -1.43 -23.05
N SER A 261 15.95 -1.45 -24.24
CA SER A 261 14.77 -2.28 -24.52
C SER A 261 15.24 -3.61 -25.10
N VAL A 262 14.80 -4.71 -24.50
CA VAL A 262 15.05 -6.05 -25.02
C VAL A 262 13.71 -6.60 -25.49
N GLN A 263 13.59 -6.84 -26.81
CA GLN A 263 12.53 -7.71 -27.31
C GLN A 263 12.95 -9.15 -26.95
N THR A 264 12.06 -9.92 -26.33
CA THR A 264 12.38 -11.20 -25.69
C THR A 264 12.65 -12.34 -26.69
N GLU A 265 12.70 -12.06 -27.99
CA GLU A 265 13.07 -13.02 -29.02
C GLU A 265 14.62 -13.01 -29.20
N ASN A 266 15.26 -14.09 -28.76
CA ASN A 266 16.63 -14.52 -29.10
C ASN A 266 17.85 -13.85 -28.42
N LYS A 267 17.86 -13.69 -27.09
CA LYS A 267 19.11 -13.49 -26.33
C LYS A 267 19.31 -14.50 -25.19
N LYS A 268 20.54 -15.00 -25.04
CA LYS A 268 21.02 -15.84 -23.93
C LYS A 268 21.65 -15.04 -22.78
N GLU A 269 21.76 -13.71 -22.91
CA GLU A 269 22.43 -12.86 -21.92
C GLU A 269 21.55 -12.62 -20.70
N LEU A 270 22.13 -12.73 -19.51
CA LEU A 270 21.51 -12.34 -18.25
C LEU A 270 21.53 -10.82 -18.12
N GLU A 271 20.47 -10.25 -17.56
CA GLU A 271 20.38 -8.82 -17.26
C GLU A 271 20.41 -8.60 -15.75
N GLU A 272 21.14 -7.58 -15.31
CA GLU A 272 21.31 -7.26 -13.90
C GLU A 272 20.75 -5.87 -13.59
N VAL A 273 19.89 -5.79 -12.58
CA VAL A 273 19.45 -4.51 -12.01
C VAL A 273 19.94 -4.45 -10.57
N LYS A 274 20.79 -3.48 -10.25
CA LYS A 274 21.48 -3.43 -8.95
C LYS A 274 21.56 -2.05 -8.32
N THR A 275 21.61 -2.03 -6.99
CA THR A 275 21.92 -0.85 -6.16
C THR A 275 23.03 -1.21 -5.18
N THR A 276 23.31 -0.35 -4.20
CA THR A 276 24.29 -0.65 -3.14
C THR A 276 23.93 -1.89 -2.31
N TYR A 277 22.63 -2.20 -2.16
CA TYR A 277 22.18 -3.26 -1.24
C TYR A 277 21.70 -4.53 -1.94
N ILE A 278 21.04 -4.39 -3.10
CA ILE A 278 20.34 -5.48 -3.76
C ILE A 278 20.79 -5.55 -5.21
N GLU A 279 20.94 -6.78 -5.72
CA GLU A 279 21.10 -7.09 -7.13
C GLU A 279 20.05 -8.12 -7.53
N LEU A 280 19.35 -7.84 -8.63
CA LEU A 280 18.33 -8.69 -9.22
C LEU A 280 18.85 -9.18 -10.57
N THR A 281 18.74 -10.49 -10.80
CA THR A 281 19.13 -11.12 -12.06
C THR A 281 17.90 -11.57 -12.84
N PHE A 282 17.88 -11.24 -14.14
CA PHE A 282 16.83 -11.61 -15.07
C PHE A 282 17.40 -12.51 -16.17
N ASP A 283 16.64 -13.51 -16.59
CA ASP A 283 17.01 -14.34 -17.74
C ASP A 283 16.71 -13.65 -19.07
N GLY A 284 17.07 -14.29 -20.18
CA GLY A 284 16.85 -13.76 -21.53
C GLY A 284 15.38 -13.54 -21.92
N SER A 285 14.43 -14.14 -21.18
CA SER A 285 12.99 -13.87 -21.33
C SER A 285 12.50 -12.67 -20.51
N GLY A 286 13.39 -12.06 -19.72
CA GLY A 286 13.09 -11.00 -18.78
C GLY A 286 12.47 -11.48 -17.46
N GLN A 287 12.48 -12.79 -17.19
CA GLN A 287 11.97 -13.36 -15.95
C GLN A 287 13.00 -13.16 -14.83
N LEU A 288 12.54 -12.67 -13.67
CA LEU A 288 13.37 -12.58 -12.48
C LEU A 288 13.70 -13.99 -11.98
N THR A 289 14.99 -14.27 -11.78
CA THR A 289 15.50 -15.60 -11.39
C THR A 289 16.25 -15.61 -10.07
N SER A 290 16.88 -14.50 -9.67
CA SER A 290 17.61 -14.43 -8.41
C SER A 290 17.58 -13.05 -7.76
N LEU A 291 17.75 -13.04 -6.44
CA LEU A 291 17.99 -11.86 -5.63
C LEU A 291 19.26 -12.07 -4.81
N LYS A 292 20.19 -11.12 -4.91
CA LYS A 292 21.43 -11.09 -4.16
C LYS A 292 21.43 -9.92 -3.17
N ASN A 293 21.68 -10.25 -1.90
CA ASN A 293 21.99 -9.26 -0.88
C ASN A 293 23.49 -8.92 -0.99
N ARG A 294 23.81 -7.74 -1.51
CA ARG A 294 25.19 -7.30 -1.81
C ARG A 294 26.00 -6.90 -0.57
N LYS A 295 25.37 -6.87 0.61
CA LYS A 295 26.10 -6.66 1.86
C LYS A 295 26.64 -7.98 2.41
N THR A 296 25.86 -9.04 2.27
CA THR A 296 26.22 -10.40 2.73
C THR A 296 26.81 -11.26 1.61
N GLU A 297 26.76 -10.78 0.37
CA GLU A 297 27.07 -11.51 -0.86
C GLU A 297 26.23 -12.79 -1.06
N LYS A 298 25.16 -12.96 -0.29
CA LYS A 298 24.26 -14.11 -0.38
C LYS A 298 23.27 -13.93 -1.52
N THR A 299 23.28 -14.87 -2.45
CA THR A 299 22.29 -14.98 -3.53
C THR A 299 21.29 -16.07 -3.17
N ILE A 300 20.00 -15.79 -3.40
CA ILE A 300 18.95 -16.80 -3.34
C ILE A 300 18.22 -16.87 -4.69
N ALA A 301 17.77 -18.07 -5.05
CA ALA A 301 16.82 -18.22 -6.15
C ALA A 301 15.55 -17.47 -5.78
N PHE A 302 15.10 -16.58 -6.65
CA PHE A 302 13.95 -15.73 -6.41
C PHE A 302 13.18 -15.46 -7.71
N LYS A 303 11.95 -15.94 -7.75
CA LYS A 303 11.07 -15.83 -8.92
C LYS A 303 9.78 -15.13 -8.52
N GLN A 304 9.25 -14.29 -9.41
CA GLN A 304 7.90 -13.76 -9.30
C GLN A 304 7.11 -14.10 -10.56
N GLU A 305 5.87 -14.53 -10.41
CA GLU A 305 4.97 -14.80 -11.54
C GLU A 305 3.53 -14.36 -11.26
N PHE A 306 2.81 -14.00 -12.34
CA PHE A 306 1.37 -13.76 -12.30
C PHE A 306 0.63 -15.01 -12.78
N LEU A 307 -0.36 -15.42 -11.99
CA LEU A 307 -1.17 -16.61 -12.26
C LEU A 307 -2.66 -16.27 -12.08
N VAL A 308 -3.52 -17.16 -12.54
CA VAL A 308 -4.97 -17.01 -12.43
C VAL A 308 -5.61 -18.27 -11.89
N TYR A 309 -6.51 -18.11 -10.91
CA TYR A 309 -7.53 -19.12 -10.63
C TYR A 309 -8.77 -18.80 -11.44
N LYS A 310 -9.31 -19.82 -12.11
CA LYS A 310 -10.65 -19.77 -12.67
C LYS A 310 -11.62 -20.07 -11.54
N GLY A 311 -12.55 -19.17 -11.25
CA GLY A 311 -13.55 -19.40 -10.20
C GLY A 311 -14.64 -20.35 -10.65
N MET A 312 -15.16 -21.16 -9.72
CA MET A 312 -16.36 -21.98 -9.96
C MET A 312 -17.54 -21.07 -10.31
N GLY A 313 -18.15 -21.34 -11.46
CA GLY A 313 -19.40 -20.72 -11.91
C GLY A 313 -20.64 -21.49 -11.46
N PHE A 314 -21.82 -20.95 -11.75
CA PHE A 314 -23.09 -21.54 -11.30
C PHE A 314 -23.35 -22.92 -11.94
N SER A 315 -23.57 -23.94 -11.11
CA SER A 315 -24.32 -25.14 -11.49
C SER A 315 -25.36 -25.46 -10.40
N ASN A 316 -26.54 -24.87 -10.58
CA ASN A 316 -27.82 -25.26 -9.95
C ASN A 316 -27.86 -25.30 -8.41
N TYR A 317 -27.65 -24.19 -7.69
CA TYR A 317 -27.88 -23.98 -6.23
C TYR A 317 -27.26 -24.99 -5.22
N LYS A 318 -26.77 -26.14 -5.68
CA LYS A 318 -26.06 -27.19 -4.95
C LYS A 318 -24.56 -26.97 -4.99
N ASN A 319 -24.06 -26.16 -5.94
CA ASN A 319 -22.65 -25.86 -6.12
C ASN A 319 -22.38 -24.37 -5.87
N GLN A 320 -21.69 -24.07 -4.78
CA GLN A 320 -21.24 -22.72 -4.41
C GLN A 320 -20.42 -22.08 -5.54
N SER A 321 -20.74 -20.85 -5.94
CA SER A 321 -19.93 -20.05 -6.86
C SER A 321 -18.87 -19.24 -6.11
N SER A 322 -17.79 -18.89 -6.81
CA SER A 322 -16.91 -17.80 -6.35
C SER A 322 -17.62 -16.46 -6.56
N GLY A 323 -17.58 -15.57 -5.56
CA GLY A 323 -18.31 -14.30 -5.56
C GLY A 323 -17.66 -13.24 -4.67
N ALA A 324 -18.40 -12.20 -4.30
CA ALA A 324 -17.86 -11.08 -3.53
C ALA A 324 -17.26 -11.52 -2.18
N TYR A 325 -17.87 -12.50 -1.52
CA TYR A 325 -17.42 -13.11 -0.27
C TYR A 325 -16.52 -14.32 -0.51
N ILE A 326 -17.02 -15.25 -1.34
CA ILE A 326 -16.44 -16.58 -1.48
C ILE A 326 -15.31 -16.58 -2.48
N PHE A 327 -14.21 -17.24 -2.12
CA PHE A 327 -13.22 -17.71 -3.08
C PHE A 327 -13.37 -19.22 -3.24
N ARG A 328 -13.79 -19.64 -4.44
CA ARG A 328 -13.90 -21.07 -4.78
C ARG A 328 -13.24 -21.33 -6.14
N PRO A 329 -11.94 -21.66 -6.18
CA PRO A 329 -11.27 -21.97 -7.43
C PRO A 329 -11.79 -23.28 -8.03
N ASN A 330 -11.89 -23.33 -9.35
CA ASN A 330 -12.18 -24.54 -10.12
C ASN A 330 -10.90 -25.35 -10.31
N GLY A 331 -10.55 -26.11 -9.28
CA GLY A 331 -9.32 -26.91 -9.23
C GLY A 331 -8.31 -26.38 -8.23
N THR A 332 -7.19 -27.09 -8.13
CA THR A 332 -6.17 -26.90 -7.08
C THR A 332 -4.89 -26.25 -7.59
N GLN A 333 -4.82 -25.91 -8.87
CA GLN A 333 -3.64 -25.29 -9.48
C GLN A 333 -4.02 -23.96 -10.14
N ALA A 334 -3.24 -22.93 -9.85
CA ALA A 334 -3.32 -21.67 -10.58
C ALA A 334 -2.67 -21.82 -11.97
N GLU A 335 -3.30 -21.27 -13.00
CA GLU A 335 -2.81 -21.33 -14.37
C GLU A 335 -1.87 -20.15 -14.66
N LYS A 336 -0.81 -20.39 -15.44
CA LYS A 336 0.06 -19.32 -15.93
C LYS A 336 -0.70 -18.46 -16.94
N ILE A 337 -0.70 -17.15 -16.73
CA ILE A 337 -1.44 -16.22 -17.61
C ILE A 337 -0.75 -16.08 -18.97
N SER A 338 0.55 -15.82 -18.96
CA SER A 338 1.37 -15.64 -20.15
C SER A 338 2.86 -15.60 -19.78
N ASN A 339 3.73 -15.74 -20.78
CA ASN A 339 5.14 -15.40 -20.66
C ASN A 339 5.33 -13.88 -20.76
N ILE A 340 6.47 -13.38 -20.29
CA ILE A 340 6.85 -11.97 -20.46
C ILE A 340 7.08 -11.71 -21.95
N THR A 341 6.32 -10.77 -22.51
CA THR A 341 6.39 -10.41 -23.93
C THR A 341 7.34 -9.24 -24.18
N THR A 342 7.63 -8.44 -23.17
CA THR A 342 8.55 -7.31 -23.28
C THR A 342 9.19 -7.04 -21.92
N ALA A 343 10.52 -6.84 -21.93
CA ALA A 343 11.28 -6.38 -20.79
C ALA A 343 12.07 -5.11 -21.16
N GLN A 344 12.05 -4.10 -20.29
CA GLN A 344 12.85 -2.89 -20.43
C GLN A 344 13.61 -2.63 -19.13
N TYR A 345 14.89 -2.34 -19.24
CA TYR A 345 15.74 -2.04 -18.10
C TYR A 345 16.14 -0.56 -18.14
N ILE A 346 16.04 0.07 -16.98
CA ILE A 346 16.33 1.48 -16.78
C ILE A 346 17.37 1.60 -15.69
N GLU A 347 18.47 2.26 -16.04
CA GLU A 347 19.50 2.66 -15.08
C GLU A 347 19.42 4.17 -14.87
N GLY A 348 19.35 4.58 -13.61
CA GLY A 348 19.32 5.98 -13.23
C GLY A 348 19.99 6.26 -11.89
N SER A 349 20.24 7.53 -11.61
CA SER A 349 20.92 7.98 -10.41
C SER A 349 20.14 7.79 -9.11
N LEU A 350 18.81 7.66 -9.16
CA LEU A 350 17.94 7.52 -7.98
C LEU A 350 17.21 6.18 -7.92
N VAL A 351 16.80 5.66 -9.07
CA VAL A 351 16.10 4.38 -9.18
C VAL A 351 16.57 3.63 -10.41
N ASN A 352 16.74 2.32 -10.24
CA ASN A 352 16.86 1.39 -11.35
C ASN A 352 15.58 0.58 -11.47
N GLU A 353 15.11 0.33 -12.69
CA GLU A 353 13.84 -0.33 -12.94
C GLU A 353 13.98 -1.50 -13.94
N ALA A 354 13.26 -2.58 -13.68
CA ALA A 354 12.90 -3.57 -14.70
C ALA A 354 11.40 -3.48 -14.96
N ARG A 355 11.02 -3.25 -16.22
CA ARG A 355 9.63 -3.06 -16.65
C ARG A 355 9.21 -4.24 -17.50
N GLN A 356 8.11 -4.89 -17.14
CA GLN A 356 7.64 -6.11 -17.77
C GLN A 356 6.23 -5.93 -18.31
N ILE A 357 5.99 -6.39 -19.53
CA ILE A 357 4.65 -6.65 -20.06
C ILE A 357 4.44 -8.16 -20.05
N ILE A 358 3.42 -8.62 -19.34
CA ILE A 358 3.10 -10.05 -19.18
C ILE A 358 1.96 -10.43 -20.11
N ALA A 359 0.92 -9.61 -20.15
CA ALA A 359 -0.22 -9.76 -21.05
C ALA A 359 -0.73 -8.36 -21.46
N PRO A 360 -1.59 -8.21 -22.48
CA PRO A 360 -2.16 -6.90 -22.84
C PRO A 360 -2.88 -6.17 -21.69
N TRP A 361 -3.26 -6.89 -20.65
CA TRP A 361 -3.94 -6.41 -19.45
C TRP A 361 -3.16 -6.67 -18.15
N ILE A 362 -1.87 -7.02 -18.22
CA ILE A 362 -0.96 -7.11 -17.06
C ILE A 362 0.42 -6.53 -17.39
N SER A 363 0.84 -5.55 -16.59
CA SER A 363 2.19 -5.01 -16.61
C SER A 363 2.74 -4.80 -15.20
N GLN A 364 4.07 -4.76 -15.07
CA GLN A 364 4.77 -4.58 -13.80
C GLN A 364 6.01 -3.70 -13.96
N VAL A 365 6.32 -2.92 -12.93
CA VAL A 365 7.58 -2.21 -12.75
C VAL A 365 8.22 -2.69 -11.45
N ILE A 366 9.41 -3.28 -11.55
CA ILE A 366 10.23 -3.70 -10.42
C ILE A 366 11.27 -2.61 -10.19
N ARG A 367 11.28 -1.98 -9.01
CA ARG A 367 12.16 -0.85 -8.70
C ARG A 367 13.13 -1.16 -7.59
N LEU A 368 14.38 -0.76 -7.80
CA LEU A 368 15.39 -0.66 -6.77
C LEU A 368 15.75 0.81 -6.55
N TYR A 369 15.31 1.36 -5.42
CA TYR A 369 15.66 2.73 -5.03
C TYR A 369 17.08 2.79 -4.47
N ARG A 370 17.84 3.82 -4.84
CA ARG A 370 19.12 4.11 -4.21
C ARG A 370 18.93 4.36 -2.71
N GLY A 371 19.81 3.78 -1.90
CA GLY A 371 19.79 3.97 -0.45
C GLY A 371 18.76 3.12 0.30
N LYS A 372 17.91 2.34 -0.38
CA LYS A 372 16.90 1.47 0.26
C LYS A 372 17.27 -0.01 0.06
N ASN A 373 17.15 -0.79 1.14
CA ASN A 373 17.32 -2.25 1.13
C ASN A 373 15.96 -2.95 1.00
N LEU A 374 15.25 -2.67 -0.10
CA LEU A 374 13.99 -3.33 -0.46
C LEU A 374 13.81 -3.32 -1.97
N VAL A 375 12.94 -4.21 -2.47
CA VAL A 375 12.48 -4.22 -3.86
C VAL A 375 11.02 -3.81 -3.91
N GLU A 376 10.66 -2.82 -4.72
CA GLU A 376 9.26 -2.47 -4.97
C GLU A 376 8.76 -3.17 -6.23
N PHE A 377 7.62 -3.85 -6.12
CA PHE A 377 6.88 -4.42 -7.25
C PHE A 377 5.60 -3.61 -7.43
N GLU A 378 5.57 -2.70 -8.40
CA GLU A 378 4.34 -2.02 -8.82
C GLU A 378 3.68 -2.80 -9.95
N TRP A 379 2.45 -3.27 -9.72
CA TRP A 379 1.69 -4.06 -10.68
C TRP A 379 0.49 -3.26 -11.20
N THR A 380 0.13 -3.48 -12.46
CA THR A 380 -1.08 -2.92 -13.09
C THR A 380 -1.85 -4.04 -13.77
N ILE A 381 -3.04 -4.36 -13.25
CA ILE A 381 -3.89 -5.46 -13.69
C ILE A 381 -5.24 -4.94 -14.16
N GLY A 382 -5.63 -5.32 -15.37
CA GLY A 382 -6.91 -5.01 -15.97
C GLY A 382 -6.77 -4.19 -17.26
N PRO A 383 -7.83 -4.07 -18.08
CA PRO A 383 -9.16 -4.65 -17.88
C PRO A 383 -9.11 -6.18 -17.97
N ILE A 384 -9.55 -6.88 -16.92
CA ILE A 384 -9.57 -8.35 -16.93
C ILE A 384 -10.56 -8.79 -18.03
N PRO A 385 -10.16 -9.61 -19.02
CA PRO A 385 -11.01 -9.95 -20.15
C PRO A 385 -12.31 -10.64 -19.73
N LYS A 386 -13.41 -10.24 -20.40
CA LYS A 386 -14.73 -10.88 -20.32
C LYS A 386 -15.03 -11.50 -21.68
N GLU A 387 -15.12 -12.82 -21.73
CA GLU A 387 -15.50 -13.54 -22.94
C GLU A 387 -16.95 -13.19 -23.35
N ILE A 388 -17.21 -13.15 -24.66
CA ILE A 388 -18.54 -12.79 -25.20
C ILE A 388 -19.58 -13.85 -24.82
N LYS A 389 -19.18 -15.12 -24.82
CA LYS A 389 -20.01 -16.27 -24.43
C LYS A 389 -19.34 -16.96 -23.25
N ASN A 390 -20.15 -17.41 -22.28
CA ASN A 390 -19.71 -18.16 -21.10
C ASN A 390 -18.54 -17.49 -20.36
N PRO A 391 -18.75 -16.28 -19.82
CA PRO A 391 -17.67 -15.49 -19.23
C PRO A 391 -17.05 -16.22 -18.05
N ILE A 392 -15.71 -16.30 -18.03
CA ILE A 392 -14.98 -17.08 -17.05
C ILE A 392 -14.54 -16.17 -15.91
N THR A 393 -14.97 -16.47 -14.69
CA THR A 393 -14.51 -15.81 -13.47
C THR A 393 -12.99 -15.95 -13.33
N LYS A 394 -12.27 -14.84 -13.16
CA LYS A 394 -10.80 -14.81 -13.06
C LYS A 394 -10.34 -14.10 -11.80
N GLU A 395 -9.47 -14.75 -11.06
CA GLU A 395 -8.90 -14.28 -9.81
C GLU A 395 -7.38 -14.27 -9.94
N ILE A 396 -6.82 -13.06 -10.04
CA ILE A 396 -5.43 -12.82 -10.42
C ILE A 396 -4.57 -12.76 -9.18
N ILE A 397 -3.50 -13.54 -9.18
CA ILE A 397 -2.54 -13.62 -8.09
C ILE A 397 -1.15 -13.24 -8.57
N THR A 398 -0.33 -12.75 -7.64
CA THR A 398 1.12 -12.77 -7.77
C THR A 398 1.68 -13.82 -6.83
N ARG A 399 2.67 -14.58 -7.29
CA ARG A 399 3.37 -15.58 -6.49
C ARG A 399 4.87 -15.27 -6.48
N TYR A 400 5.42 -15.11 -5.28
CA TYR A 400 6.84 -15.00 -5.02
C TYR A 400 7.34 -16.36 -4.57
N THR A 401 8.39 -16.86 -5.21
CA THR A 401 9.04 -18.14 -4.87
C THR A 401 10.49 -17.86 -4.52
N ALA A 402 10.92 -18.34 -3.36
CA ALA A 402 12.29 -18.27 -2.87
C ALA A 402 12.74 -19.66 -2.39
N ASP A 403 14.04 -19.91 -2.42
CA ASP A 403 14.65 -21.11 -1.82
C ASP A 403 14.64 -21.01 -0.28
N ILE A 404 13.46 -21.19 0.31
CA ILE A 404 13.20 -21.13 1.75
C ILE A 404 12.39 -22.36 2.16
N ASN A 405 12.95 -23.19 3.03
CA ASN A 405 12.24 -24.34 3.58
C ASN A 405 11.33 -23.92 4.74
N SER A 406 10.13 -23.46 4.42
CA SER A 406 9.18 -22.93 5.41
C SER A 406 8.38 -24.00 6.15
N ALA A 407 8.52 -25.29 5.81
CA ALA A 407 7.87 -26.42 6.48
C ALA A 407 6.34 -26.27 6.63
N GLY A 408 5.68 -25.70 5.62
CA GLY A 408 4.24 -25.40 5.65
C GLY A 408 3.80 -24.31 6.65
N ILE A 409 4.73 -23.56 7.24
CA ILE A 409 4.47 -22.47 8.19
C ILE A 409 4.65 -21.13 7.48
N PHE A 410 3.71 -20.22 7.70
CA PHE A 410 3.78 -18.84 7.22
C PHE A 410 3.09 -17.91 8.22
N TYR A 411 3.30 -16.60 8.07
CA TYR A 411 2.87 -15.63 9.06
C TYR A 411 2.12 -14.49 8.38
N THR A 412 0.95 -14.14 8.89
CA THR A 412 0.14 -13.02 8.38
C THR A 412 -0.16 -12.04 9.51
N ASP A 413 -0.22 -10.75 9.21
CA ASP A 413 -0.61 -9.78 10.23
C ASP A 413 -2.09 -9.93 10.63
N SER A 414 -2.40 -9.51 11.85
CA SER A 414 -3.76 -9.27 12.32
C SER A 414 -3.96 -7.76 12.42
N ASN A 415 -4.75 -7.22 11.48
CA ASN A 415 -5.08 -5.80 11.36
C ASN A 415 -3.86 -4.86 11.35
N GLY A 416 -2.74 -5.30 10.76
CA GLY A 416 -1.50 -4.53 10.64
C GLY A 416 -0.59 -4.58 11.87
N ARG A 417 -0.95 -5.33 12.91
CA ARG A 417 -0.28 -5.34 14.22
C ARG A 417 0.46 -6.65 14.50
N GLN A 418 -0.13 -7.54 15.31
CA GLN A 418 0.46 -8.81 15.69
C GLN A 418 0.62 -9.74 14.48
N MET A 419 1.71 -10.51 14.45
CA MET A 419 1.88 -11.57 13.46
C MET A 419 1.25 -12.85 13.99
N MET A 420 0.41 -13.47 13.16
CA MET A 420 -0.26 -14.73 13.44
C MET A 420 0.47 -15.85 12.70
N THR A 421 0.82 -16.91 13.42
CA THR A 421 1.39 -18.12 12.82
C THR A 421 0.29 -18.92 12.15
N ARG A 422 0.50 -19.30 10.89
CA ARG A 422 -0.39 -20.11 10.06
C ARG A 422 0.30 -21.41 9.69
N THR A 423 -0.44 -22.50 9.68
CA THR A 423 0.05 -23.80 9.21
C THR A 423 -0.88 -24.28 8.11
N ARG A 424 -0.31 -24.51 6.93
CA ARG A 424 -1.04 -25.00 5.76
C ARG A 424 -1.81 -26.29 6.10
N ASN A 425 -3.08 -26.35 5.70
CA ASN A 425 -4.01 -27.46 5.92
C ASN A 425 -4.23 -27.83 7.40
N ARG A 426 -4.10 -26.88 8.33
CA ARG A 426 -4.27 -27.15 9.76
C ARG A 426 -4.90 -25.97 10.50
N TYR A 427 -5.74 -26.29 11.49
CA TYR A 427 -6.29 -25.32 12.44
C TYR A 427 -5.88 -25.72 13.87
N PRO A 428 -5.51 -24.75 14.74
CA PRO A 428 -5.08 -25.07 16.10
C PRO A 428 -6.19 -25.60 17.00
N SER A 429 -7.43 -25.12 16.80
CA SER A 429 -8.52 -25.24 17.77
C SER A 429 -9.57 -26.30 17.44
N PHE A 430 -9.55 -26.91 16.25
CA PHE A 430 -10.55 -27.90 15.84
C PHE A 430 -10.01 -28.83 14.74
N SER A 431 -10.68 -29.97 14.54
CA SER A 431 -10.37 -30.92 13.47
C SER A 431 -10.72 -30.32 12.12
N TYR A 432 -9.72 -30.19 11.25
CA TYR A 432 -9.89 -29.59 9.92
C TYR A 432 -10.23 -30.65 8.88
N THR A 433 -11.40 -30.52 8.24
CA THR A 433 -11.72 -31.26 7.02
C THR A 433 -11.42 -30.38 5.81
N ASN A 434 -10.49 -30.81 4.97
CA ASN A 434 -10.01 -30.01 3.85
C ASN A 434 -10.95 -30.11 2.64
N THR A 435 -12.04 -29.35 2.63
CA THR A 435 -12.98 -29.31 1.50
C THR A 435 -12.51 -28.40 0.36
N GLU A 436 -11.65 -27.42 0.67
CA GLU A 436 -11.09 -26.45 -0.28
C GLU A 436 -9.60 -26.20 0.04
N PRO A 437 -8.67 -27.00 -0.54
CA PRO A 437 -7.24 -26.96 -0.20
C PRO A 437 -6.54 -25.64 -0.56
N ILE A 438 -7.18 -24.81 -1.38
CA ILE A 438 -6.68 -23.50 -1.75
C ILE A 438 -7.33 -22.44 -0.85
N ALA A 439 -8.65 -22.27 -0.97
CA ALA A 439 -9.36 -21.21 -0.29
C ALA A 439 -9.32 -21.31 1.25
N GLY A 440 -9.26 -22.52 1.80
CA GLY A 440 -9.11 -22.76 3.24
C GLY A 440 -7.75 -22.40 3.83
N ASN A 441 -6.76 -22.10 2.98
CA ASN A 441 -5.43 -21.63 3.38
C ASN A 441 -5.21 -20.14 3.12
N TYR A 442 -6.20 -19.42 2.60
CA TYR A 442 -6.11 -17.97 2.41
C TYR A 442 -6.45 -17.24 3.71
N TYR A 443 -5.65 -16.23 4.04
CA TYR A 443 -5.80 -15.38 5.22
C TYR A 443 -5.77 -13.90 4.83
N PRO A 444 -6.36 -13.01 5.64
CA PRO A 444 -6.27 -11.58 5.39
C PRO A 444 -4.83 -11.10 5.63
N VAL A 445 -4.28 -10.39 4.67
CA VAL A 445 -2.99 -9.70 4.77
C VAL A 445 -3.28 -8.21 4.67
N SER A 446 -3.35 -7.52 5.82
CA SER A 446 -3.67 -6.08 5.84
C SER A 446 -2.43 -5.20 5.70
N SER A 447 -1.25 -5.75 6.01
CA SER A 447 0.02 -5.03 6.00
C SER A 447 1.18 -5.89 5.53
N ARG A 448 1.29 -7.15 5.98
CA ARG A 448 2.45 -7.99 5.70
C ARG A 448 2.20 -9.48 5.84
N ILE A 449 2.92 -10.25 5.02
CA ILE A 449 3.01 -11.71 5.08
C ILE A 449 4.48 -12.11 4.98
N TYR A 450 4.91 -13.17 5.68
CA TYR A 450 6.25 -13.72 5.52
C TYR A 450 6.33 -15.24 5.67
N ILE A 451 7.38 -15.79 5.08
CA ILE A 451 7.86 -17.17 5.28
C ILE A 451 9.33 -17.11 5.70
N ARG A 452 9.78 -18.10 6.45
CA ARG A 452 11.17 -18.17 6.91
C ARG A 452 11.64 -19.61 7.11
N ASP A 453 12.94 -19.80 7.01
CA ASP A 453 13.67 -20.97 7.51
C ASP A 453 14.66 -20.50 8.61
N SER A 454 15.70 -21.30 8.89
CA SER A 454 16.72 -20.96 9.89
C SER A 454 17.70 -19.85 9.45
N LEU A 455 17.76 -19.51 8.16
CA LEU A 455 18.76 -18.62 7.56
C LEU A 455 18.17 -17.40 6.86
N ASN A 456 16.95 -17.51 6.33
CA ASN A 456 16.32 -16.53 5.46
C ASN A 456 14.86 -16.33 5.83
N GLN A 457 14.40 -15.09 5.71
CA GLN A 457 13.00 -14.70 5.76
C GLN A 457 12.67 -13.82 4.55
N LEU A 458 11.66 -14.25 3.79
CA LEU A 458 11.03 -13.46 2.73
C LEU A 458 9.79 -12.78 3.32
N THR A 459 9.79 -11.45 3.36
CA THR A 459 8.64 -10.65 3.81
C THR A 459 8.09 -9.81 2.66
N VAL A 460 6.76 -9.82 2.51
CA VAL A 460 6.02 -9.01 1.54
C VAL A 460 5.14 -8.03 2.30
N LEU A 461 5.37 -6.73 2.09
CA LEU A 461 4.50 -5.65 2.59
C LEU A 461 3.49 -5.26 1.51
N THR A 462 2.25 -4.95 1.92
CA THR A 462 1.15 -4.61 1.00
C THR A 462 0.67 -3.17 1.21
N ASP A 463 0.34 -2.47 0.11
CA ASP A 463 -0.21 -1.10 0.14
C ASP A 463 -1.71 -1.06 0.47
N ARG A 464 -2.38 -2.21 0.51
CA ARG A 464 -3.79 -2.42 0.82
C ARG A 464 -4.00 -3.84 1.35
N SER A 465 -5.21 -4.16 1.81
CA SER A 465 -5.52 -5.52 2.23
C SER A 465 -5.67 -6.45 1.02
N HIS A 466 -5.07 -7.64 1.11
CA HIS A 466 -5.20 -8.73 0.14
C HIS A 466 -5.57 -10.04 0.85
N GLY A 467 -6.08 -11.01 0.10
CA GLY A 467 -6.01 -12.42 0.47
C GLY A 467 -4.62 -12.98 0.15
N GLY A 468 -3.99 -13.63 1.12
CA GLY A 468 -2.66 -14.21 0.96
C GLY A 468 -2.47 -15.56 1.63
N THR A 469 -1.48 -16.31 1.15
CA THR A 469 -1.20 -17.68 1.62
C THR A 469 0.24 -18.12 1.30
N SER A 470 0.61 -19.31 1.79
CA SER A 470 1.76 -20.11 1.39
C SER A 470 1.29 -21.54 1.11
N LEU A 471 1.04 -21.86 -0.16
CA LEU A 471 0.53 -23.19 -0.57
C LEU A 471 1.64 -24.21 -0.78
N ASN A 472 2.87 -23.75 -1.03
CA ASN A 472 4.08 -24.57 -1.10
C ASN A 472 5.19 -23.91 -0.29
N ASP A 473 6.13 -24.74 0.17
CA ASP A 473 7.31 -24.23 0.87
C ASP A 473 8.08 -23.30 -0.07
N GLY A 474 8.61 -22.22 0.48
CA GLY A 474 9.30 -21.20 -0.29
C GLY A 474 8.38 -20.24 -1.06
N GLN A 475 7.05 -20.41 -0.99
CA GLN A 475 6.11 -19.58 -1.76
C GLN A 475 5.26 -18.65 -0.89
N ILE A 476 5.12 -17.41 -1.32
CA ILE A 476 4.08 -16.48 -0.88
C ILE A 476 3.22 -16.14 -2.08
N GLU A 477 1.90 -16.25 -1.91
CA GLU A 477 0.92 -15.89 -2.93
C GLU A 477 -0.03 -14.83 -2.39
N LEU A 478 -0.30 -13.81 -3.20
CA LEU A 478 -1.23 -12.72 -2.89
C LEU A 478 -2.20 -12.52 -4.05
N MET A 479 -3.50 -12.54 -3.76
CA MET A 479 -4.53 -12.22 -4.73
C MET A 479 -4.68 -10.70 -4.85
N LEU A 480 -4.59 -10.19 -6.08
CA LEU A 480 -4.46 -8.77 -6.38
C LEU A 480 -5.72 -8.15 -6.97
N HIS A 481 -6.43 -8.91 -7.82
CA HIS A 481 -7.64 -8.46 -8.48
C HIS A 481 -8.54 -9.63 -8.84
N ARG A 482 -9.85 -9.39 -8.88
CA ARG A 482 -10.88 -10.40 -9.12
C ARG A 482 -11.95 -9.80 -10.03
N ARG A 483 -12.35 -10.54 -11.05
CA ARG A 483 -13.53 -10.23 -11.87
C ARG A 483 -14.37 -11.49 -11.99
N LEU A 484 -15.54 -11.45 -11.37
CA LEU A 484 -16.41 -12.61 -11.17
C LEU A 484 -17.74 -12.36 -11.88
N PHE A 485 -18.31 -13.41 -12.47
CA PHE A 485 -19.52 -13.28 -13.29
C PHE A 485 -20.76 -13.97 -12.71
N TYR A 486 -20.68 -14.35 -11.44
CA TYR A 486 -21.76 -14.96 -10.67
C TYR A 486 -21.83 -14.33 -9.28
N ASP A 487 -23.05 -14.25 -8.71
CA ASP A 487 -23.27 -13.99 -7.29
C ASP A 487 -22.98 -15.26 -6.49
N ASP A 488 -22.50 -15.14 -5.26
CA ASP A 488 -22.22 -16.26 -4.34
C ASP A 488 -23.38 -16.60 -3.40
N ASN A 489 -24.53 -15.95 -3.55
CA ASN A 489 -25.80 -16.17 -2.84
C ASN A 489 -25.75 -15.89 -1.33
N PHE A 490 -24.88 -14.97 -0.89
CA PHE A 490 -24.84 -14.49 0.50
C PHE A 490 -25.46 -13.09 0.68
N GLY A 491 -26.34 -12.68 -0.24
CA GLY A 491 -27.27 -11.55 -0.05
C GLY A 491 -26.95 -10.27 -0.83
N VAL A 492 -25.81 -10.20 -1.53
CA VAL A 492 -25.47 -9.03 -2.36
C VAL A 492 -26.38 -8.95 -3.58
N GLY A 493 -26.56 -10.08 -4.28
CA GLY A 493 -27.39 -10.18 -5.47
C GLY A 493 -26.74 -9.56 -6.70
N GLU A 494 -25.41 -9.43 -6.72
CA GLU A 494 -24.63 -8.87 -7.83
C GLU A 494 -23.30 -9.62 -7.97
N ALA A 495 -22.91 -9.91 -9.21
CA ALA A 495 -21.57 -10.39 -9.50
C ALA A 495 -20.53 -9.27 -9.28
N LEU A 496 -19.31 -9.64 -8.87
CA LEU A 496 -18.19 -8.70 -8.75
C LEU A 496 -17.58 -8.40 -10.15
N ASP A 497 -18.32 -7.62 -10.95
CA ASP A 497 -17.96 -7.20 -12.32
C ASP A 497 -17.71 -5.68 -12.39
N GLU A 498 -16.72 -5.19 -11.64
CA GLU A 498 -16.41 -3.76 -11.57
C GLU A 498 -15.97 -3.22 -12.95
N LEU A 499 -16.59 -2.12 -13.38
CA LEU A 499 -16.25 -1.41 -14.63
C LEU A 499 -15.43 -0.15 -14.33
N GLY A 500 -14.48 0.14 -15.22
CA GLY A 500 -13.73 1.40 -15.27
C GLY A 500 -14.47 2.49 -16.05
N ASP A 501 -13.80 3.63 -16.24
CA ASP A 501 -14.31 4.80 -16.95
C ASP A 501 -14.52 4.58 -18.45
N THR A 502 -13.85 3.59 -19.04
CA THR A 502 -14.04 3.17 -20.44
C THR A 502 -15.22 2.22 -20.65
N GLY A 503 -15.93 1.84 -19.58
CA GLY A 503 -16.96 0.80 -19.61
C GLY A 503 -16.42 -0.63 -19.70
N GLN A 504 -15.09 -0.81 -19.78
CA GLN A 504 -14.43 -2.11 -19.68
C GLN A 504 -14.16 -2.48 -18.21
N GLY A 505 -13.64 -3.69 -17.96
CA GLY A 505 -13.31 -4.13 -16.58
C GLY A 505 -12.34 -3.16 -15.88
N LEU A 506 -12.52 -2.98 -14.58
CA LEU A 506 -11.71 -2.04 -13.79
C LEU A 506 -10.22 -2.40 -13.85
N VAL A 507 -9.38 -1.38 -14.00
CA VAL A 507 -7.92 -1.49 -13.94
C VAL A 507 -7.42 -1.08 -12.57
N VAL A 508 -6.54 -1.89 -11.99
CA VAL A 508 -6.02 -1.72 -10.63
C VAL A 508 -4.52 -1.60 -10.71
N ARG A 509 -3.98 -0.56 -10.06
CA ARG A 509 -2.55 -0.40 -9.81
C ARG A 509 -2.30 -0.46 -8.32
N GLY A 510 -1.28 -1.21 -7.93
CA GLY A 510 -0.83 -1.31 -6.54
C GLY A 510 0.64 -1.69 -6.45
N ARG A 511 1.14 -1.78 -5.23
CA ARG A 511 2.56 -2.05 -4.97
C ARG A 511 2.78 -2.98 -3.80
N HIS A 512 3.84 -3.78 -3.91
CA HIS A 512 4.40 -4.55 -2.80
C HIS A 512 5.84 -4.14 -2.55
N TRP A 513 6.26 -4.15 -1.28
CA TRP A 513 7.67 -4.05 -0.92
C TRP A 513 8.17 -5.40 -0.42
N ILE A 514 9.24 -5.90 -1.02
CA ILE A 514 9.87 -7.17 -0.71
C ILE A 514 11.14 -6.93 0.08
N ILE A 515 11.26 -7.65 1.18
CA ILE A 515 12.42 -7.64 2.07
C ILE A 515 12.88 -9.08 2.22
N ILE A 516 14.17 -9.32 2.00
CA ILE A 516 14.81 -10.63 2.18
C ILE A 516 15.97 -10.43 3.13
N GLU A 517 15.87 -11.04 4.30
CA GLU A 517 16.83 -10.86 5.39
C GLU A 517 16.87 -12.08 6.31
N SER A 518 17.85 -12.17 7.19
CA SER A 518 17.87 -13.20 8.26
C SER A 518 16.66 -13.06 9.20
N PRO A 519 16.10 -14.16 9.73
CA PRO A 519 14.97 -14.13 10.66
C PRO A 519 15.18 -13.19 11.86
N GLU A 520 16.40 -13.14 12.41
CA GLU A 520 16.76 -12.31 13.56
C GLU A 520 16.74 -10.81 13.25
N ASN A 521 16.88 -10.45 11.98
CA ASN A 521 17.03 -9.07 11.53
C ASN A 521 15.83 -8.59 10.70
N SER A 522 14.88 -9.45 10.35
CA SER A 522 13.82 -9.08 9.42
C SER A 522 12.83 -8.06 10.02
N SER A 523 12.51 -8.21 11.30
CA SER A 523 11.54 -7.36 12.02
C SER A 523 11.98 -5.89 12.07
N LYS A 524 13.27 -5.62 12.31
CA LYS A 524 13.85 -4.27 12.35
C LYS A 524 13.66 -3.50 11.04
N HIS A 525 13.49 -4.22 9.93
CA HIS A 525 13.23 -3.64 8.62
C HIS A 525 11.73 -3.58 8.32
N HIS A 526 11.03 -4.71 8.41
CA HIS A 526 9.65 -4.74 7.95
C HIS A 526 8.71 -3.93 8.86
N ARG A 527 8.93 -3.88 10.19
CA ARG A 527 8.06 -3.16 11.13
C ARG A 527 7.97 -1.67 10.77
N PRO A 528 9.07 -0.90 10.70
CA PRO A 528 9.01 0.51 10.29
C PRO A 528 8.55 0.69 8.83
N LEU A 529 9.04 -0.14 7.89
CA LEU A 529 8.72 0.01 6.47
C LEU A 529 7.22 -0.16 6.17
N ALA A 530 6.50 -0.94 6.97
CA ALA A 530 5.06 -1.04 6.83
C ALA A 530 4.32 0.25 7.19
N PHE A 531 4.82 1.00 8.19
CA PHE A 531 4.28 2.33 8.50
C PHE A 531 4.68 3.34 7.43
N GLU A 532 5.89 3.26 6.88
CA GLU A 532 6.34 4.08 5.74
C GLU A 532 5.45 3.86 4.50
N LEU A 533 5.07 2.61 4.22
CA LEU A 533 4.17 2.27 3.12
C LEU A 533 2.72 2.74 3.39
N TYR A 534 2.24 2.60 4.63
CA TYR A 534 0.89 3.02 5.03
C TYR A 534 0.74 4.54 5.02
N ASN A 535 1.70 5.24 5.63
CA ASN A 535 1.70 6.68 5.86
C ASN A 535 2.64 7.38 4.87
N SER A 536 2.70 6.92 3.62
CA SER A 536 3.52 7.58 2.60
C SER A 536 3.18 9.07 2.51
N PRO A 537 4.17 9.95 2.29
CA PRO A 537 3.97 11.40 2.29
C PRO A 537 2.85 11.84 1.38
N LEU A 538 2.04 12.78 1.86
CA LEU A 538 1.06 13.46 1.02
C LEU A 538 1.79 14.49 0.15
N ILE A 539 1.68 14.32 -1.15
CA ILE A 539 2.22 15.26 -2.14
C ILE A 539 1.13 16.28 -2.47
N MET A 540 1.41 17.55 -2.20
CA MET A 540 0.55 18.67 -2.59
C MET A 540 1.27 19.59 -3.56
N PHE A 541 0.48 20.29 -4.37
CA PHE A 541 0.97 21.15 -5.43
C PHE A 541 0.37 22.55 -5.31
N ALA A 542 1.16 23.56 -5.58
CA ALA A 542 0.65 24.91 -5.78
C ALA A 542 1.29 25.61 -6.97
N GLU A 543 0.55 26.54 -7.54
CA GLU A 543 1.07 27.44 -8.56
C GLU A 543 1.97 28.48 -7.89
N ARG A 544 3.24 28.46 -8.28
CA ARG A 544 4.28 29.30 -7.73
C ARG A 544 4.15 30.73 -8.23
N LYS A 545 4.06 31.68 -7.31
CA LYS A 545 3.90 33.13 -7.57
C LYS A 545 5.17 33.95 -7.33
N MET A 546 6.17 33.38 -6.66
CA MET A 546 7.40 34.09 -6.27
C MET A 546 8.65 33.24 -6.49
N ALA A 547 9.84 33.87 -6.54
CA ALA A 547 11.10 33.13 -6.63
C ALA A 547 11.39 32.34 -5.34
N PRO A 548 12.19 31.25 -5.36
CA PRO A 548 12.42 30.45 -4.16
C PRO A 548 13.10 31.29 -3.08
N TRP A 549 14.00 32.20 -3.46
CA TRP A 549 14.65 33.11 -2.53
C TRP A 549 13.64 34.05 -1.83
N ASP A 550 12.68 34.60 -2.58
CA ASP A 550 11.61 35.44 -2.03
C ASP A 550 10.66 34.62 -1.15
N TYR A 551 10.35 33.40 -1.56
CA TYR A 551 9.59 32.44 -0.76
C TYR A 551 10.28 32.16 0.57
N GLY A 552 11.58 31.89 0.57
CA GLY A 552 12.34 31.64 1.80
C GLY A 552 12.37 32.83 2.77
N ARG A 553 12.21 34.06 2.27
CA ARG A 553 12.04 35.27 3.11
C ARG A 553 10.63 35.38 3.67
N ALA A 554 9.60 35.16 2.84
CA ALA A 554 8.20 35.32 3.24
C ALA A 554 7.63 34.13 4.03
N PHE A 555 8.19 32.93 3.83
CA PHE A 555 7.58 31.66 4.21
C PHE A 555 8.60 30.64 4.76
N VAL A 556 8.11 29.72 5.58
CA VAL A 556 8.80 28.52 6.05
C VAL A 556 8.74 27.46 4.94
N ALA A 557 9.90 27.00 4.46
CA ALA A 557 10.01 25.98 3.42
C ALA A 557 10.28 24.57 3.97
N GLU A 558 10.63 24.47 5.25
CA GLU A 558 10.83 23.20 5.95
C GLU A 558 10.37 23.39 7.39
N TYR A 559 9.57 22.45 7.89
CA TYR A 559 9.00 22.48 9.24
C TYR A 559 9.05 21.09 9.87
N SER A 560 9.31 21.05 11.16
CA SER A 560 9.19 19.87 12.01
C SER A 560 8.46 20.28 13.28
N ALA A 561 7.42 19.55 13.66
CA ALA A 561 6.80 19.73 14.97
C ALA A 561 7.60 19.09 16.11
N LEU A 562 8.60 18.25 15.78
CA LEU A 562 9.50 17.64 16.74
C LEU A 562 10.91 18.24 16.65
N ASN A 563 11.56 18.42 17.80
CA ASN A 563 12.98 18.76 17.86
C ASN A 563 13.89 17.58 17.47
N ARG A 564 13.41 16.35 17.67
CA ARG A 564 14.10 15.10 17.35
C ARG A 564 13.10 14.03 16.90
N PRO A 565 13.45 13.17 15.94
CA PRO A 565 12.66 11.98 15.62
C PRO A 565 12.35 11.13 16.86
N LEU A 566 11.18 10.50 16.88
CA LEU A 566 10.87 9.46 17.86
C LEU A 566 11.74 8.22 17.64
N PRO A 567 11.97 7.42 18.70
CA PRO A 567 12.64 6.14 18.54
C PRO A 567 11.94 5.24 17.53
N LEU A 568 12.72 4.45 16.78
CA LEU A 568 12.23 3.57 15.72
C LEU A 568 11.13 2.60 16.18
N ALA A 569 11.13 2.22 17.47
CA ALA A 569 10.17 1.31 18.07
C ALA A 569 8.79 1.93 18.38
N ILE A 570 8.68 3.26 18.32
CA ILE A 570 7.48 3.99 18.71
C ILE A 570 6.79 4.60 17.48
N ASN A 571 5.51 4.30 17.34
CA ASN A 571 4.62 4.96 16.40
C ASN A 571 3.55 5.77 17.16
N VAL A 572 3.10 6.89 16.61
CA VAL A 572 1.88 7.57 17.11
C VAL A 572 0.67 7.02 16.40
N LEU A 573 -0.12 6.29 17.16
CA LEU A 573 -1.39 5.74 16.71
C LEU A 573 -2.47 6.82 16.59
N THR A 574 -2.41 7.86 17.43
CA THR A 574 -3.36 8.98 17.39
C THR A 574 -2.72 10.23 17.97
N MET A 575 -2.86 11.36 17.28
CA MET A 575 -2.65 12.69 17.84
C MET A 575 -3.80 13.58 17.37
N GLU A 576 -4.66 14.00 18.29
CA GLU A 576 -5.92 14.65 17.96
C GLU A 576 -6.32 15.70 19.01
N MET A 577 -6.86 16.83 18.56
CA MET A 577 -7.50 17.80 19.45
C MET A 577 -8.87 17.29 19.91
N LEU A 578 -9.07 17.20 21.22
CA LEU A 578 -10.36 16.87 21.84
C LEU A 578 -11.20 18.12 22.13
N ALA A 579 -10.53 19.25 22.37
CA ALA A 579 -11.13 20.55 22.60
C ALA A 579 -10.06 21.64 22.37
N PRO A 580 -10.42 22.94 22.40
CA PRO A 580 -9.43 24.00 22.43
C PRO A 580 -8.41 23.76 23.55
N LYS A 581 -7.11 23.74 23.19
CA LYS A 581 -5.97 23.49 24.09
C LYS A 581 -5.91 22.08 24.73
N ARG A 582 -6.72 21.11 24.30
CA ARG A 582 -6.65 19.71 24.79
C ARG A 582 -6.36 18.77 23.63
N ILE A 583 -5.25 18.06 23.72
CA ILE A 583 -4.85 17.03 22.75
C ILE A 583 -4.82 15.66 23.44
N ILE A 584 -5.19 14.62 22.71
CA ILE A 584 -4.89 13.24 23.06
C ILE A 584 -3.75 12.74 22.17
N ILE A 585 -2.75 12.11 22.78
CA ILE A 585 -1.70 11.41 22.06
C ILE A 585 -1.69 9.95 22.52
N ARG A 586 -1.71 9.01 21.58
CA ARG A 586 -1.55 7.58 21.82
C ARG A 586 -0.33 7.09 21.08
N PHE A 587 0.56 6.45 21.82
CA PHE A 587 1.74 5.77 21.28
C PHE A 587 1.49 4.27 21.23
N GLU A 588 2.13 3.62 20.28
CA GLU A 588 2.23 2.17 20.25
C GLU A 588 3.68 1.73 20.05
N HIS A 589 4.00 0.60 20.67
CA HIS A 589 5.23 -0.12 20.42
C HIS A 589 5.04 -1.00 19.19
N ILE A 590 5.83 -0.79 18.14
CA ILE A 590 5.60 -1.47 16.86
C ILE A 590 6.18 -2.88 16.78
N PHE A 591 7.07 -3.24 17.72
CA PHE A 591 7.67 -4.56 17.83
C PHE A 591 6.94 -5.43 18.86
N GLN A 592 6.77 -6.72 18.54
CA GLN A 592 6.38 -7.77 19.46
C GLN A 592 7.59 -8.25 20.28
N SER A 593 7.34 -8.86 21.44
CA SER A 593 8.39 -9.22 22.42
C SER A 593 9.53 -10.08 21.86
N ASP A 594 9.26 -10.89 20.84
CA ASP A 594 10.18 -11.83 20.20
C ASP A 594 10.71 -11.32 18.84
N ASP A 595 10.34 -10.10 18.42
CA ASP A 595 10.74 -9.58 17.10
C ASP A 595 12.24 -9.23 17.02
N ASP A 596 12.80 -8.55 18.02
CA ASP A 596 14.19 -8.06 17.99
C ASP A 596 14.74 -7.92 19.43
N LYS A 597 15.97 -8.38 19.65
CA LYS A 597 16.58 -8.40 21.01
C LYS A 597 16.70 -7.01 21.65
N ASN A 598 16.88 -5.97 20.85
CA ASN A 598 17.12 -4.60 21.32
C ASN A 598 15.88 -3.72 21.14
N LEU A 599 15.23 -3.79 19.96
CA LEU A 599 14.12 -2.92 19.61
C LEU A 599 12.78 -3.39 20.20
N ALA A 600 12.67 -4.62 20.70
CA ALA A 600 11.47 -5.13 21.38
C ALA A 600 11.48 -4.89 22.92
N GLN A 601 12.50 -4.21 23.45
CA GLN A 601 12.63 -3.96 24.87
C GLN A 601 11.79 -2.75 25.34
N PRO A 602 11.47 -2.65 26.64
CA PRO A 602 10.89 -1.44 27.20
C PRO A 602 11.71 -0.19 26.83
N ILE A 603 11.01 0.89 26.46
CA ILE A 603 11.64 2.13 26.02
C ILE A 603 11.09 3.33 26.78
N GLU A 604 11.99 4.22 27.16
CA GLU A 604 11.69 5.53 27.72
C GLU A 604 12.11 6.61 26.72
N PHE A 605 11.24 7.59 26.48
CA PHE A 605 11.53 8.71 25.60
C PHE A 605 10.83 9.98 26.10
N ASN A 606 11.43 11.14 25.81
CA ASN A 606 10.91 12.42 26.25
C ASN A 606 10.09 13.09 25.13
N LEU A 607 8.91 13.57 25.49
CA LEU A 607 8.01 14.32 24.61
C LEU A 607 8.24 15.84 24.63
N LYS A 608 9.02 16.35 25.60
CA LYS A 608 9.34 17.77 25.75
C LYS A 608 10.41 18.24 24.78
#